data_AF-A0A2I0J065-F1
#
_entry.id   AF-A0A2I0J065-F1
#
_cell.length_a   1.000
_cell.length_b   1.000
_cell.length_c   1.000
_cell.angle_alpha   90.00
_cell.angle_beta   90.00
_cell.angle_gamma   90.00
#
_symmetry.space_group_name_H-M   'P 1'
#
loop_
_entity.id
_entity.type
_entity.pdbx_description
1 polymer ?
#
loop_
_entity_poly.entity_id
_entity_poly.type
_entity_poly.pdbx_seq_one_letter_code
_entity_poly.pdbx_strand_id
1 'polypeptide(L)'
;ESSDEPFDISSVPREVKVQPLAEKKAPSKKPAGLGAPPSGPTATVDAYEKLLSSIPEFSSFGNLFKSSAPVELTEAETEYAVNVVKHIFDQHVVFQYNCTNTIPEQLLENVTVLVDSSEAEEFAEVASKPLQSLPYDSPGQTFVAFEKPQGVPAVGKFSNILKFIVKEVDTSTGEAEDDGVEDEYRLEDLE
;
A
#
# COMPACT_ATOMS: atom_id res chain seq x y z
N GLU A 1 7.00 49.49 -4.19
CA GLU A 1 8.26 48.98 -3.62
C GLU A 1 7.94 47.62 -3.02
N SER A 2 8.40 46.55 -3.66
CA SER A 2 8.09 45.18 -3.27
C SER A 2 9.17 44.73 -2.30
N SER A 3 8.79 44.34 -1.07
CA SER A 3 9.74 43.87 -0.06
C SER A 3 10.14 42.44 -0.39
N ASP A 4 11.42 42.24 -0.66
CA ASP A 4 12.10 40.95 -0.86
C ASP A 4 12.70 40.55 0.49
N GLU A 5 11.98 39.71 1.25
CA GLU A 5 12.53 39.02 2.42
C GLU A 5 12.41 37.51 2.20
N PRO A 6 13.50 36.74 2.37
CA PRO A 6 13.47 35.30 2.23
C PRO A 6 12.64 34.66 3.36
N PHE A 7 11.78 33.72 2.98
CA PHE A 7 10.98 32.95 3.94
C PHE A 7 11.90 32.09 4.83
N ASP A 8 11.81 32.29 6.14
CA ASP A 8 12.56 31.54 7.14
C ASP A 8 11.65 30.50 7.83
N ILE A 9 11.85 29.23 7.45
CA ILE A 9 11.11 28.08 7.99
C ILE A 9 11.40 27.81 9.48
N SER A 10 12.39 28.45 10.09
CA SER A 10 12.66 28.33 11.53
C SER A 10 11.71 29.17 12.40
N SER A 11 10.93 30.06 11.78
CA SER A 11 10.00 30.97 12.48
C SER A 11 8.62 30.38 12.79
N VAL A 12 8.33 29.14 12.37
CA VAL A 12 7.06 28.47 12.70
C VAL A 12 7.08 27.97 14.15
N PRO A 13 6.18 28.45 15.04
CA PRO A 13 6.12 27.99 16.42
C PRO A 13 5.69 26.51 16.50
N ARG A 14 6.59 25.62 16.92
CA ARG A 14 6.26 24.23 17.26
C ARG A 14 5.71 24.16 18.68
N GLU A 15 4.49 24.62 18.91
CA GLU A 15 3.79 24.32 20.17
C GLU A 15 2.26 24.42 20.01
N VAL A 16 1.62 23.31 19.70
CA VAL A 16 0.17 23.16 19.91
C VAL A 16 -0.04 22.76 21.38
N LYS A 17 -0.15 23.75 22.25
CA LYS A 17 -0.65 23.57 23.63
C LYS A 17 -2.15 23.27 23.56
N VAL A 18 -2.51 22.00 23.64
CA VAL A 18 -3.91 21.58 23.78
C VAL A 18 -4.34 21.85 25.23
N GLN A 19 -5.22 22.83 25.43
CA GLN A 19 -5.89 23.08 26.71
C GLN A 19 -7.00 22.03 26.89
N PRO A 20 -7.11 21.35 28.04
CA PRO A 20 -8.24 20.47 28.31
C PRO A 20 -9.42 21.29 28.84
N LEU A 21 -10.54 21.29 28.10
CA LEU A 21 -11.82 21.80 28.59
C LEU A 21 -12.43 20.77 29.55
N ALA A 22 -12.71 21.20 30.78
CA ALA A 22 -13.33 20.41 31.83
C ALA A 22 -14.87 20.51 31.83
N GLU A 23 -15.49 19.54 32.51
CA GLU A 23 -16.90 19.36 32.93
C GLU A 23 -17.82 18.62 31.93
N LYS A 24 -18.66 17.62 32.32
CA LYS A 24 -19.09 17.13 33.63
C LYS A 24 -19.64 15.68 33.54
N LYS A 25 -19.56 14.94 34.66
CA LYS A 25 -19.95 13.54 34.89
C LYS A 25 -21.45 13.22 34.77
N ALA A 26 -21.74 11.99 34.35
CA ALA A 26 -22.72 11.09 35.00
C ALA A 26 -22.27 9.60 34.88
N PRO A 27 -22.63 8.69 35.82
CA PRO A 27 -21.86 7.49 36.10
C PRO A 27 -22.52 6.17 35.64
N SER A 28 -21.73 5.25 35.08
CA SER A 28 -22.06 3.81 35.03
C SER A 28 -20.79 2.99 35.26
N LYS A 29 -20.90 1.93 36.07
CA LYS A 29 -19.82 1.15 36.69
C LYS A 29 -19.07 0.21 35.70
N LYS A 30 -17.76 0.07 35.97
CA LYS A 30 -16.66 -0.83 35.52
C LYS A 30 -16.99 -2.34 35.33
N PRO A 31 -16.08 -3.22 34.80
CA PRO A 31 -14.59 -3.11 34.69
C PRO A 31 -13.96 -3.44 33.31
N ALA A 32 -12.90 -2.75 32.90
CA ALA A 32 -11.47 -3.06 33.05
C ALA A 32 -10.95 -4.23 32.17
N GLY A 33 -10.31 -3.89 31.06
CA GLY A 33 -9.39 -4.72 30.29
C GLY A 33 -8.36 -3.80 29.62
N LEU A 34 -7.08 -4.04 29.87
CA LEU A 34 -5.96 -3.21 29.43
C LEU A 34 -5.82 -3.27 27.90
N GLY A 35 -5.83 -2.12 27.23
CA GLY A 35 -5.38 -1.97 25.85
C GLY A 35 -4.56 -0.70 25.76
N ALA A 36 -3.28 -0.82 25.42
CA ALA A 36 -2.34 0.27 25.27
C ALA A 36 -2.87 1.33 24.28
N PRO A 37 -2.46 2.61 24.40
CA PRO A 37 -2.76 3.61 23.38
C PRO A 37 -2.22 3.15 22.03
N PRO A 38 -2.91 3.43 20.90
CA PRO A 38 -2.43 3.07 19.58
C PRO A 38 -1.05 3.70 19.38
N SER A 39 -0.06 2.86 19.11
CA SER A 39 1.27 3.28 18.72
C SER A 39 1.16 4.22 17.51
N GLY A 40 1.73 5.42 17.64
CA GLY A 40 1.65 6.48 16.63
C GLY A 40 2.32 6.12 15.29
N PRO A 41 2.39 7.08 14.35
CA PRO A 41 2.82 6.88 12.96
C PRO A 41 4.23 6.29 12.79
N THR A 42 5.08 6.31 13.84
CA THR A 42 6.40 5.68 13.83
C THR A 42 6.32 4.15 13.71
N ALA A 43 5.40 3.50 14.43
CA ALA A 43 5.33 2.05 14.47
C ALA A 43 4.93 1.40 13.13
N THR A 44 4.17 2.13 12.30
CA THR A 44 3.80 1.67 10.95
C THR A 44 4.96 1.79 9.97
N VAL A 45 5.80 2.83 10.10
CA VAL A 45 6.97 3.00 9.23
C VAL A 45 8.03 1.92 9.51
N ASP A 46 8.31 1.65 10.78
CA ASP A 46 9.21 0.56 11.19
C ASP A 46 8.74 -0.82 10.65
N ALA A 47 7.43 -1.05 10.61
CA ALA A 47 6.86 -2.28 10.07
C ALA A 47 7.05 -2.39 8.55
N TYR A 48 6.82 -1.31 7.80
CA TYR A 48 7.05 -1.30 6.35
C TYR A 48 8.53 -1.48 6.01
N GLU A 49 9.44 -0.81 6.73
CA GLU A 49 10.87 -0.96 6.50
C GLU A 49 11.33 -2.40 6.73
N LYS A 50 10.85 -3.04 7.81
CA LYS A 50 11.13 -4.46 8.07
C LYS A 50 10.54 -5.39 7.00
N LEU A 51 9.32 -5.12 6.53
CA LEU A 51 8.68 -5.90 5.47
C LEU A 51 9.47 -5.79 4.15
N LEU A 52 9.74 -4.57 3.68
CA LEU A 52 10.40 -4.33 2.40
C LEU A 52 11.84 -4.84 2.40
N SER A 53 12.59 -4.65 3.50
CA SER A 53 13.95 -5.18 3.64
C SER A 53 14.00 -6.72 3.68
N SER A 54 12.91 -7.40 4.02
CA SER A 54 12.82 -8.85 3.98
C SER A 54 12.63 -9.41 2.56
N ILE A 55 12.31 -8.55 1.59
CA ILE A 55 12.16 -8.91 0.18
C ILE A 55 13.54 -8.80 -0.50
N PRO A 56 14.14 -9.92 -0.96
CA PRO A 56 15.50 -9.91 -1.52
C PRO A 56 15.70 -8.88 -2.62
N GLU A 57 14.71 -8.74 -3.51
CA GLU A 57 14.71 -7.83 -4.66
C GLU A 57 14.81 -6.35 -4.24
N PHE A 58 14.39 -6.00 -3.03
CA PHE A 58 14.33 -4.61 -2.54
C PHE A 58 15.39 -4.30 -1.48
N SER A 59 16.15 -5.32 -1.05
CA SER A 59 17.11 -5.22 0.05
C SER A 59 18.25 -4.20 -0.21
N SER A 60 18.51 -3.85 -1.47
CA SER A 60 19.54 -2.90 -1.89
C SER A 60 19.04 -1.46 -2.04
N PHE A 61 17.74 -1.18 -1.88
CA PHE A 61 17.16 0.15 -2.14
C PHE A 61 17.49 1.19 -1.05
N GLY A 62 18.09 0.75 0.06
CA GLY A 62 18.49 1.60 1.18
C GLY A 62 17.35 1.86 2.17
N ASN A 63 17.37 3.03 2.81
CA ASN A 63 16.42 3.33 3.88
C ASN A 63 15.09 3.84 3.32
N LEU A 64 13.99 3.37 3.89
CA LEU A 64 12.65 3.85 3.59
C LEU A 64 12.49 5.30 4.08
N PHE A 65 12.19 6.23 3.18
CA PHE A 65 11.99 7.63 3.54
C PHE A 65 10.56 7.89 4.05
N LYS A 66 9.57 7.39 3.31
CA LYS A 66 8.15 7.59 3.63
C LYS A 66 7.28 6.53 2.95
N SER A 67 6.16 6.21 3.57
CA SER A 67 5.06 5.47 2.93
C SER A 67 3.81 6.36 2.85
N SER A 68 3.03 6.24 1.77
CA SER A 68 1.75 6.93 1.63
C SER A 68 0.65 6.29 2.50
N ALA A 69 -0.51 6.96 2.60
CA ALA A 69 -1.73 6.24 2.94
C ALA A 69 -2.13 5.31 1.76
N PRO A 70 -2.90 4.25 2.01
CA PRO A 70 -3.48 3.44 0.95
C PRO A 70 -4.39 4.27 0.04
N VAL A 71 -4.34 3.97 -1.26
CA VAL A 71 -5.24 4.51 -2.28
C VAL A 71 -5.96 3.33 -2.92
N GLU A 72 -7.30 3.33 -2.87
CA GLU A 72 -8.10 2.29 -3.52
C GLU A 72 -7.92 2.36 -5.03
N LEU A 73 -7.74 1.21 -5.67
CA LEU A 73 -7.62 1.05 -7.12
C LEU A 73 -8.80 0.27 -7.72
N THR A 74 -9.82 0.01 -6.91
CA THR A 74 -11.07 -0.65 -7.28
C THR A 74 -12.21 0.01 -6.52
N GLU A 75 -13.40 0.00 -7.11
CA GLU A 75 -14.62 0.42 -6.41
C GLU A 75 -14.94 -0.52 -5.24
N ALA A 76 -15.80 -0.08 -4.32
CA ALA A 76 -16.25 -0.93 -3.22
C ALA A 76 -17.17 -2.06 -3.73
N GLU A 77 -17.09 -3.23 -3.10
CA GLU A 77 -17.96 -4.38 -3.36
C GLU A 77 -17.83 -4.98 -4.77
N THR A 78 -16.69 -4.79 -5.44
CA THR A 78 -16.32 -5.48 -6.69
C THR A 78 -15.64 -6.83 -6.41
N GLU A 79 -15.31 -7.56 -7.49
CA GLU A 79 -14.72 -8.89 -7.46
C GLU A 79 -13.42 -8.95 -6.63
N TYR A 80 -12.60 -7.92 -6.76
CA TYR A 80 -11.31 -7.81 -6.07
C TYR A 80 -11.23 -6.46 -5.39
N ALA A 81 -10.90 -6.47 -4.09
CA ALA A 81 -10.55 -5.25 -3.38
C ALA A 81 -9.04 -5.05 -3.48
N VAL A 82 -8.61 -3.98 -4.16
CA VAL A 82 -7.20 -3.65 -4.33
C VAL A 82 -6.94 -2.21 -3.92
N ASN A 83 -5.98 -2.00 -3.02
CA ASN A 83 -5.40 -0.69 -2.75
C ASN A 83 -3.89 -0.73 -2.85
N VAL A 84 -3.29 0.44 -3.06
CA VAL A 84 -1.84 0.59 -3.21
C VAL A 84 -1.25 1.52 -2.16
N VAL A 85 -0.08 1.14 -1.63
CA VAL A 85 0.76 1.98 -0.79
C VAL A 85 2.07 2.28 -1.53
N LYS A 86 2.43 3.55 -1.62
CA LYS A 86 3.68 4.01 -2.25
C LYS A 86 4.77 4.12 -1.19
N HIS A 87 5.86 3.40 -1.36
CA HIS A 87 7.04 3.44 -0.49
C HIS A 87 8.18 4.16 -1.19
N ILE A 88 8.60 5.29 -0.64
CA ILE A 88 9.59 6.17 -1.24
C ILE A 88 10.96 5.89 -0.64
N PHE A 89 11.91 5.56 -1.50
CA PHE A 89 13.34 5.50 -1.22
C PHE A 89 14.05 6.65 -1.96
N ASP A 90 15.36 6.78 -1.74
CA ASP A 90 16.13 7.88 -2.35
C ASP A 90 16.13 7.83 -3.89
N GLN A 91 16.33 6.63 -4.46
CA GLN A 91 16.36 6.38 -5.90
C GLN A 91 15.32 5.38 -6.39
N HIS A 92 14.45 4.90 -5.50
CA HIS A 92 13.43 3.91 -5.85
C HIS A 92 12.05 4.30 -5.31
N VAL A 93 11.02 3.79 -5.94
CA VAL A 93 9.67 3.70 -5.39
C VAL A 93 9.19 2.26 -5.47
N VAL A 94 8.57 1.78 -4.40
CA VAL A 94 7.91 0.46 -4.39
C VAL A 94 6.41 0.68 -4.24
N PHE A 95 5.64 0.11 -5.16
CA PHE A 95 4.19 0.00 -5.07
C PHE A 95 3.85 -1.33 -4.42
N GLN A 96 3.27 -1.27 -3.22
CA GLN A 96 2.69 -2.41 -2.52
C GLN A 96 1.20 -2.44 -2.83
N TYR A 97 0.76 -3.46 -3.56
CA TYR A 97 -0.67 -3.70 -3.81
C TYR A 97 -1.17 -4.67 -2.75
N ASN A 98 -2.13 -4.23 -1.93
CA ASN A 98 -2.87 -5.09 -1.02
C ASN A 98 -4.12 -5.58 -1.75
N CYS A 99 -4.20 -6.90 -1.93
CA CYS A 99 -5.25 -7.53 -2.72
C CYS A 99 -6.10 -8.44 -1.84
N THR A 100 -7.40 -8.47 -2.06
CA THR A 100 -8.32 -9.44 -1.46
C THR A 100 -9.25 -9.98 -2.56
N ASN A 101 -9.28 -11.30 -2.72
CA ASN A 101 -10.27 -11.97 -3.55
C ASN A 101 -11.60 -12.07 -2.78
N THR A 102 -12.69 -11.55 -3.35
CA THR A 102 -14.01 -11.56 -2.71
C THR A 102 -14.94 -12.64 -3.27
N ILE A 103 -14.47 -13.46 -4.23
CA ILE A 103 -15.23 -14.51 -4.88
C ILE A 103 -14.94 -15.86 -4.19
N PRO A 104 -15.92 -16.49 -3.52
CA PRO A 104 -15.72 -17.73 -2.78
C PRO A 104 -15.46 -18.94 -3.66
N GLU A 105 -15.94 -18.94 -4.91
CA GLU A 105 -15.70 -19.99 -5.91
C GLU A 105 -14.33 -19.89 -6.59
N GLN A 106 -13.43 -19.01 -6.11
CA GLN A 106 -12.14 -18.76 -6.75
C GLN A 106 -10.95 -18.84 -5.79
N LEU A 107 -9.87 -19.42 -6.30
CA LEU A 107 -8.52 -19.28 -5.78
C LEU A 107 -7.67 -18.62 -6.86
N LEU A 108 -7.02 -17.50 -6.53
CA LEU A 108 -6.06 -16.89 -7.45
C LEU A 108 -4.64 -17.33 -7.11
N GLU A 109 -3.86 -17.70 -8.11
CA GLU A 109 -2.44 -18.03 -7.99
C GLU A 109 -1.59 -17.10 -8.86
N ASN A 110 -0.32 -16.94 -8.48
CA ASN A 110 0.67 -16.12 -9.20
C ASN A 110 0.18 -14.69 -9.54
N VAL A 111 -0.44 -14.04 -8.56
CA VAL A 111 -1.00 -12.69 -8.69
C VAL A 111 0.11 -11.65 -8.82
N THR A 112 0.11 -10.92 -9.92
CA THR A 112 1.03 -9.82 -10.23
C THR A 112 0.26 -8.59 -10.68
N VAL A 113 0.90 -7.42 -10.67
CA VAL A 113 0.35 -6.23 -11.32
C VAL A 113 1.30 -5.84 -12.44
N LEU A 114 0.79 -5.82 -13.68
CA LEU A 114 1.48 -5.16 -14.77
C LEU A 114 1.20 -3.68 -14.69
N VAL A 115 2.26 -2.89 -14.80
CA VAL A 115 2.20 -1.44 -14.71
C VAL A 115 2.66 -0.84 -16.02
N ASP A 116 1.77 -0.12 -16.70
CA ASP A 116 2.13 0.72 -17.83
C ASP A 116 2.58 2.09 -17.30
N SER A 117 3.88 2.36 -17.42
CA SER A 117 4.53 3.60 -17.02
C SER A 117 4.84 4.53 -18.19
N SER A 118 4.13 4.41 -19.32
CA SER A 118 4.33 5.26 -20.51
C SER A 118 4.07 6.75 -20.24
N GLU A 119 3.20 7.08 -19.28
CA GLU A 119 2.97 8.45 -18.79
C GLU A 119 3.85 8.79 -17.56
N ALA A 120 4.93 8.04 -17.34
CA ALA A 120 5.84 8.14 -16.21
C ALA A 120 7.30 7.85 -16.65
N GLU A 121 7.76 8.53 -17.71
CA GLU A 121 9.06 8.25 -18.39
C GLU A 121 10.29 8.31 -17.47
N GLU A 122 10.22 9.00 -16.35
CA GLU A 122 11.30 9.06 -15.35
C GLU A 122 11.42 7.80 -14.49
N PHE A 123 10.44 6.90 -14.56
CA PHE A 123 10.39 5.69 -13.77
C PHE A 123 10.71 4.47 -14.64
N ALA A 124 11.69 3.68 -14.20
CA ALA A 124 12.07 2.43 -14.85
C ALA A 124 11.75 1.25 -13.93
N GLU A 125 10.90 0.32 -14.38
CA GLU A 125 10.60 -0.88 -13.60
C GLU A 125 11.88 -1.73 -13.44
N VAL A 126 12.21 -2.11 -12.20
CA VAL A 126 13.43 -2.86 -11.88
C VAL A 126 13.19 -4.18 -11.18
N ALA A 127 12.04 -4.36 -10.53
CA ALA A 127 11.69 -5.60 -9.87
C ALA A 127 10.19 -5.72 -9.60
N SER A 128 9.72 -6.96 -9.49
CA SER A 128 8.38 -7.26 -9.00
C SER A 128 8.44 -8.51 -8.12
N LYS A 129 7.48 -8.62 -7.20
CA LYS A 129 7.32 -9.80 -6.35
C LYS A 129 5.88 -10.31 -6.45
N PRO A 130 5.64 -11.47 -7.10
CA PRO A 130 4.31 -12.06 -7.21
C PRO A 130 3.78 -12.54 -5.86
N LEU A 131 2.46 -12.47 -5.70
CA LEU A 131 1.74 -13.16 -4.64
C LEU A 131 1.36 -14.56 -5.12
N GLN A 132 1.92 -15.59 -4.48
CA GLN A 132 1.78 -16.98 -4.94
C GLN A 132 0.36 -17.50 -4.88
N SER A 133 -0.42 -17.08 -3.86
CA SER A 133 -1.78 -17.56 -3.63
C SER A 133 -2.59 -16.48 -2.95
N LEU A 134 -3.82 -16.27 -3.41
CA LEU A 134 -4.82 -15.36 -2.86
C LEU A 134 -6.17 -16.09 -2.75
N PRO A 135 -6.41 -16.82 -1.65
CA PRO A 135 -7.69 -17.45 -1.37
C PRO A 135 -8.80 -16.43 -1.12
N TYR A 136 -10.05 -16.90 -1.15
CA TYR A 136 -11.22 -16.11 -0.75
C TYR A 136 -11.05 -15.46 0.63
N ASP A 137 -11.37 -14.17 0.70
CA ASP A 137 -11.43 -13.34 1.92
C ASP A 137 -10.13 -13.34 2.75
N SER A 138 -9.01 -13.67 2.10
CA SER A 138 -7.68 -13.71 2.71
C SER A 138 -6.78 -12.66 2.07
N PRO A 139 -6.46 -11.55 2.77
CA PRO A 139 -5.63 -10.50 2.20
C PRO A 139 -4.21 -10.98 1.86
N GLY A 140 -3.71 -10.54 0.71
CA GLY A 140 -2.36 -10.79 0.24
C GLY A 140 -1.70 -9.55 -0.34
N GLN A 141 -0.41 -9.64 -0.64
CA GLN A 141 0.39 -8.51 -1.14
C GLN A 141 1.28 -8.90 -2.29
N THR A 142 1.25 -8.10 -3.35
CA THR A 142 2.16 -8.16 -4.49
C THR A 142 2.84 -6.80 -4.68
N PHE A 143 4.01 -6.77 -5.29
CA PHE A 143 4.86 -5.57 -5.32
C PHE A 143 5.45 -5.33 -6.70
N VAL A 144 5.57 -4.05 -7.07
CA VAL A 144 6.32 -3.58 -8.25
C VAL A 144 7.21 -2.42 -7.83
N ALA A 145 8.46 -2.42 -8.27
CA ALA A 145 9.45 -1.43 -7.91
C ALA A 145 10.02 -0.73 -9.14
N PHE A 146 10.22 0.58 -9.01
CA PHE A 146 10.78 1.43 -10.04
C PHE A 146 12.01 2.17 -9.52
N GLU A 147 13.02 2.30 -10.37
CA GLU A 147 14.04 3.33 -10.25
C GLU A 147 13.46 4.70 -10.62
N LYS A 148 13.94 5.75 -9.98
CA LYS A 148 13.60 7.15 -10.27
C LYS A 148 14.82 8.06 -10.08
N PRO A 149 14.83 9.28 -10.65
CA PRO A 149 15.90 10.24 -10.44
C PRO A 149 16.11 10.56 -8.95
N GLN A 150 17.39 10.66 -8.55
CA GLN A 150 17.78 11.06 -7.20
C GLN A 150 17.60 12.57 -7.03
N GLY A 151 17.06 13.01 -5.89
CA GLY A 151 17.00 14.42 -5.51
C GLY A 151 16.07 15.32 -6.35
N VAL A 152 15.31 14.75 -7.29
CA VAL A 152 14.33 15.47 -8.12
C VAL A 152 12.93 14.91 -7.85
N PRO A 153 11.90 15.76 -7.66
CA PRO A 153 10.52 15.31 -7.66
C PRO A 153 10.18 14.71 -9.03
N ALA A 154 9.87 13.42 -9.06
CA ALA A 154 9.35 12.74 -10.24
C ALA A 154 7.83 12.60 -10.09
N VAL A 155 7.10 12.82 -11.18
CA VAL A 155 5.64 12.70 -11.26
C VAL A 155 5.33 11.80 -12.44
N GLY A 156 4.36 10.92 -12.29
CA GLY A 156 3.99 10.00 -13.36
C GLY A 156 2.61 9.45 -13.12
N LYS A 157 1.98 8.99 -14.20
CA LYS A 157 0.73 8.27 -14.16
C LYS A 157 0.96 6.83 -14.58
N PHE A 158 0.43 5.89 -13.81
CA PHE A 158 0.66 4.46 -13.95
C PHE A 158 -0.67 3.75 -14.18
N SER A 159 -0.85 3.10 -15.33
CA SER A 159 -2.03 2.26 -15.56
C SER A 159 -1.76 0.86 -15.04
N ASN A 160 -2.68 0.28 -14.27
CA ASN A 160 -2.44 -0.96 -13.53
C ASN A 160 -3.37 -2.08 -14.02
N ILE A 161 -2.82 -3.28 -14.24
CA ILE A 161 -3.58 -4.47 -14.61
C ILE A 161 -3.18 -5.62 -13.68
N LEU A 162 -4.11 -6.10 -12.86
CA LEU A 162 -3.92 -7.29 -12.03
C LEU A 162 -3.95 -8.52 -12.95
N LYS A 163 -2.92 -9.37 -12.90
CA LYS A 163 -2.84 -10.61 -13.66
C LYS A 163 -2.65 -11.79 -12.74
N PHE A 164 -3.35 -12.88 -13.02
CA PHE A 164 -3.38 -14.05 -12.14
C PHE A 164 -3.79 -15.30 -12.91
N ILE A 165 -3.63 -16.44 -12.26
CA ILE A 165 -4.24 -17.71 -12.66
C ILE A 165 -5.44 -17.93 -11.76
N VAL A 166 -6.64 -18.05 -12.31
CA VAL A 166 -7.85 -18.39 -11.56
C VAL A 166 -8.07 -19.90 -11.57
N LYS A 167 -8.32 -20.46 -10.39
CA LYS A 167 -8.75 -21.85 -10.17
C LYS A 167 -10.15 -21.86 -9.57
N GLU A 168 -11.01 -22.73 -10.08
CA GLU A 168 -12.36 -22.92 -9.53
C GLU A 168 -12.27 -23.65 -8.19
N VAL A 169 -13.10 -23.24 -7.23
CA VAL A 169 -13.19 -23.83 -5.89
C VAL A 169 -14.60 -24.35 -5.68
N ASP A 170 -14.72 -25.64 -5.36
CA ASP A 170 -15.99 -26.20 -4.88
C ASP A 170 -16.24 -25.70 -3.46
N THR A 171 -17.21 -24.79 -3.29
CA THR A 171 -17.53 -24.17 -2.00
C THR A 171 -18.08 -25.13 -0.95
N SER A 172 -18.51 -26.34 -1.37
CA SER A 172 -19.01 -27.37 -0.45
C SER A 172 -17.88 -28.21 0.16
N THR A 173 -16.77 -28.39 -0.56
CA THR A 173 -15.60 -29.16 -0.11
C THR A 173 -14.41 -28.29 0.29
N GLY A 174 -14.32 -27.08 -0.27
CA GLY A 174 -13.17 -26.18 -0.16
C GLY A 174 -11.99 -26.59 -1.06
N GLU A 175 -12.19 -27.55 -1.97
CA GLU A 175 -11.14 -28.05 -2.86
C GLU A 175 -11.06 -27.19 -4.13
N ALA A 176 -9.86 -26.73 -4.47
CA ALA A 176 -9.58 -26.04 -5.72
C ALA A 176 -9.19 -27.03 -6.82
N GLU A 177 -9.56 -26.75 -8.06
CA GLU A 177 -9.09 -27.54 -9.20
C GLU A 177 -7.57 -27.42 -9.40
N ASP A 178 -6.94 -28.48 -9.90
CA ASP A 178 -5.49 -28.50 -10.17
C ASP A 178 -5.11 -27.58 -11.35
N ASP A 179 -5.97 -27.54 -12.37
CA ASP A 179 -5.81 -26.70 -13.56
C ASP A 179 -6.41 -25.31 -13.33
N GLY A 180 -5.77 -24.28 -13.88
CA GLY A 180 -6.24 -22.89 -13.80
C GLY A 180 -6.11 -22.17 -15.12
N VAL A 181 -6.81 -21.03 -15.24
CA VAL A 181 -6.83 -20.20 -16.46
C VAL A 181 -6.17 -18.86 -16.17
N GLU A 182 -5.33 -18.37 -17.08
CA GLU A 182 -4.78 -17.01 -16.99
C GLU A 182 -5.88 -15.99 -17.26
N ASP A 183 -6.01 -14.99 -16.39
CA ASP A 183 -6.96 -13.89 -16.53
C ASP A 183 -6.36 -12.57 -16.05
N GLU A 184 -7.04 -11.48 -16.40
CA GLU A 184 -6.61 -10.12 -16.07
C GLU A 184 -7.79 -9.23 -15.63
N TYR A 185 -7.51 -8.34 -14.69
CA TYR A 185 -8.47 -7.38 -14.17
C TYR A 185 -7.86 -5.98 -14.18
N ARG A 186 -8.51 -5.06 -14.89
CA ARG A 186 -8.04 -3.67 -14.98
C ARG A 186 -8.33 -2.94 -13.66
N LEU A 187 -7.32 -2.30 -13.12
CA LEU A 187 -7.41 -1.45 -11.94
C LEU A 187 -7.45 0.03 -12.34
N GLU A 188 -7.79 0.90 -11.40
CA GLU A 188 -7.68 2.35 -11.59
C GLU A 188 -6.22 2.81 -11.79
N ASP A 189 -6.08 3.97 -12.41
CA ASP A 189 -4.77 4.59 -12.64
C ASP A 189 -4.22 5.14 -11.32
N LEU A 190 -2.90 5.04 -11.13
CA LEU A 190 -2.18 5.57 -9.97
C LEU A 190 -1.39 6.82 -10.38
N GLU A 191 -1.52 7.89 -9.59
CA GLU A 191 -0.68 9.10 -9.63
C GLU A 191 0.36 9.12 -8.51
#